data_AF-A0A4Y1MZQ6-F1
#
_entry.id   AF-A0A4Y1MZQ6-F1
#
_cell.length_a   1.000
_cell.length_b   1.000
_cell.length_c   1.000
_cell.angle_alpha   90.00
_cell.angle_beta   90.00
_cell.angle_gamma   90.00
#
_symmetry.space_group_name_H-M   'P 1'
#
loop_
_entity.id
_entity.type
_entity.pdbx_description
1 polymer ?
#
loop_
_entity_poly.entity_id
_entity_poly.type
_entity_poly.pdbx_seq_one_letter_code
_entity_poly.pdbx_strand_id
1 'polypeptide(L)'
;MSNPVERVEIITGRERRRRYSAAEKVRLVEETAQPGMTVSAVARLHGVSPSLLFGWRRRMAEGGLEAVRADDDVVAASRVRELEAKVRDLERLLGRKTMEAEILREALDATRGKKPGLRLPSPPPAGSR
;
A
#
# COMPACT_ATOMS: atom_id res chain seq x y z
N MET A 1 -41.34 -41.77 6.01
CA MET A 1 -40.14 -40.91 6.04
C MET A 1 -40.34 -39.83 5.00
N SER A 2 -40.64 -38.59 5.42
CA SER A 2 -40.97 -37.49 4.52
C SER A 2 -39.67 -36.80 4.09
N ASN A 3 -39.39 -36.73 2.78
CA ASN A 3 -38.25 -36.01 2.24
C ASN A 3 -38.40 -34.51 2.56
N PRO A 4 -37.40 -33.84 3.18
CA PRO A 4 -37.45 -32.40 3.35
C PRO A 4 -37.29 -31.75 1.98
N VAL A 5 -38.32 -31.00 1.58
CA VAL A 5 -38.36 -30.23 0.34
C VAL A 5 -37.14 -29.31 0.24
N GLU A 6 -36.27 -29.56 -0.74
CA GLU A 6 -35.20 -28.64 -1.13
C GLU A 6 -35.84 -27.34 -1.64
N ARG A 7 -35.75 -26.30 -0.83
CA ARG A 7 -36.20 -24.96 -1.19
C ARG A 7 -35.24 -24.38 -2.23
N VAL A 8 -35.62 -24.50 -3.50
CA VAL A 8 -34.96 -23.82 -4.61
C VAL A 8 -35.41 -22.36 -4.61
N GLU A 9 -34.53 -21.45 -4.21
CA GLU A 9 -34.76 -20.01 -4.39
C GLU A 9 -34.47 -19.61 -5.84
N ILE A 10 -35.51 -19.12 -6.50
CA ILE A 10 -35.47 -18.65 -7.88
C ILE A 10 -34.79 -17.27 -7.89
N ILE A 11 -33.60 -17.16 -8.48
CA ILE A 11 -32.94 -15.87 -8.74
C ILE A 11 -33.68 -15.20 -9.91
N THR A 12 -34.79 -14.54 -9.60
CA THR A 12 -35.55 -13.77 -10.58
C THR A 12 -34.97 -12.36 -10.71
N GLY A 13 -34.41 -12.08 -11.89
CA GLY A 13 -34.40 -10.73 -12.47
C GLY A 13 -33.12 -9.92 -12.28
N ARG A 14 -32.90 -9.03 -13.25
CA ARG A 14 -31.88 -7.96 -13.30
C ARG A 14 -32.06 -6.95 -12.15
N GLU A 15 -31.95 -7.41 -10.91
CA GLU A 15 -32.05 -6.56 -9.73
C GLU A 15 -30.76 -5.75 -9.60
N ARG A 16 -30.89 -4.43 -9.43
CA ARG A 16 -29.75 -3.55 -9.13
C ARG A 16 -28.93 -4.20 -8.02
N ARG A 17 -27.62 -4.42 -8.23
CA ARG A 17 -26.71 -4.99 -7.21
C ARG A 17 -27.02 -4.36 -5.86
N ARG A 18 -27.57 -5.14 -4.94
CA ARG A 18 -27.96 -4.68 -3.58
C ARG A 18 -26.74 -4.01 -2.95
N ARG A 19 -26.88 -2.73 -2.59
CA ARG A 19 -25.82 -1.98 -1.91
C ARG A 19 -25.99 -2.16 -0.41
N TYR A 20 -24.90 -2.51 0.27
CA TYR A 20 -24.86 -2.59 1.72
C TYR A 20 -24.11 -1.37 2.27
N SER A 21 -24.71 -0.68 3.22
CA SER A 21 -23.99 0.34 3.99
C SER A 21 -22.89 -0.30 4.81
N ALA A 22 -21.86 0.46 5.15
CA ALA A 22 -20.80 -0.03 6.02
C ALA A 22 -21.31 -0.52 7.38
N ALA A 23 -22.30 0.17 7.95
CA ALA A 23 -22.92 -0.22 9.21
C ALA A 23 -23.65 -1.57 9.10
N GLU A 24 -24.27 -1.88 7.95
CA GLU A 24 -24.85 -3.20 7.71
C GLU A 24 -23.78 -4.27 7.57
N LYS A 25 -22.71 -4.01 6.80
CA LYS A 25 -21.60 -4.96 6.62
C LYS A 25 -20.95 -5.31 7.97
N VAL A 26 -20.74 -4.32 8.83
CA VAL A 26 -20.14 -4.50 10.16
C VAL A 26 -21.05 -5.34 11.05
N ARG A 27 -22.34 -4.98 11.14
CA ARG A 27 -23.31 -5.75 11.92
C ARG A 27 -23.37 -7.22 11.50
N LEU A 28 -23.41 -7.48 10.20
CA LEU A 28 -23.45 -8.85 9.67
C LEU A 28 -22.18 -9.64 10.02
N VAL A 29 -21.00 -9.01 9.93
CA VAL A 29 -19.73 -9.67 10.28
C VAL A 29 -19.64 -9.92 11.79
N GLU A 30 -20.05 -8.97 12.64
CA GLU A 30 -20.10 -9.15 14.10
C GLU A 30 -21.03 -10.30 14.49
N GLU A 31 -22.16 -10.45 13.80
CA GLU A 31 -23.07 -11.58 13.99
C GLU A 31 -22.40 -12.92 13.65
N THR A 32 -21.53 -12.97 12.63
CA THR A 32 -20.74 -14.18 12.35
C THR A 32 -19.71 -14.52 13.41
N ALA A 33 -19.36 -13.57 14.29
CA ALA A 33 -18.40 -13.78 15.38
C ALA A 33 -19.07 -14.26 16.67
N GLN A 34 -20.42 -14.29 16.72
CA GLN A 34 -21.14 -14.78 17.88
C GLN A 34 -20.93 -16.29 18.07
N PRO A 35 -20.80 -16.78 19.32
CA PRO A 35 -20.69 -18.21 19.59
C PRO A 35 -21.85 -19.00 18.97
N GLY A 36 -21.52 -20.07 18.24
CA GLY A 36 -22.53 -20.92 17.58
C GLY A 36 -23.05 -20.41 16.24
N MET A 37 -22.67 -19.21 15.80
CA MET A 37 -22.99 -18.72 14.46
C MET A 37 -21.94 -19.14 13.43
N THR A 38 -22.39 -19.39 12.21
CA THR A 38 -21.51 -19.63 11.05
C THR A 38 -21.79 -18.61 9.97
N VAL A 39 -20.78 -18.30 9.15
CA VAL A 39 -20.94 -17.39 8.00
C VAL A 39 -22.10 -17.81 7.10
N SER A 40 -22.24 -19.11 6.84
CA SER A 40 -23.32 -19.65 6.01
C SER A 40 -24.70 -19.52 6.65
N ALA A 41 -24.81 -19.59 7.99
CA ALA A 41 -26.07 -19.39 8.69
C ALA A 41 -26.52 -17.93 8.62
N VAL A 42 -25.61 -16.99 8.92
CA VAL A 42 -25.88 -15.54 8.85
C VAL A 42 -26.19 -15.11 7.41
N ALA A 43 -25.45 -15.64 6.44
CA ALA A 43 -25.71 -15.38 5.02
C ALA A 43 -27.14 -15.75 4.59
N ARG A 44 -27.63 -16.93 5.00
CA ARG A 44 -29.02 -17.35 4.73
C ARG A 44 -30.05 -16.51 5.45
N LEU A 45 -29.80 -16.17 6.72
CA LEU A 45 -30.72 -15.36 7.52
C LEU A 45 -30.96 -13.97 6.91
N HIS A 46 -29.90 -13.37 6.35
CA HIS A 46 -29.94 -11.99 5.84
C HIS A 46 -30.05 -11.89 4.31
N GLY A 47 -30.15 -13.02 3.60
CA GLY A 47 -30.20 -13.06 2.14
C GLY A 47 -28.96 -12.42 1.49
N VAL A 48 -27.78 -12.71 2.05
CA VAL A 48 -26.47 -12.22 1.58
C VAL A 48 -25.67 -13.39 1.04
N SER A 49 -24.89 -13.18 -0.03
CA SER A 49 -23.97 -14.21 -0.51
C SER A 49 -22.91 -14.54 0.56
N PRO A 50 -22.68 -15.83 0.90
CA PRO A 50 -21.62 -16.23 1.82
C PRO A 50 -20.24 -15.69 1.41
N SER A 51 -19.93 -15.65 0.11
CA SER A 51 -18.65 -15.14 -0.43
C SER A 51 -18.43 -13.66 -0.11
N LEU A 52 -19.49 -12.83 -0.14
CA LEU A 52 -19.40 -11.41 0.25
C LEU A 52 -19.09 -11.28 1.74
N LEU A 53 -19.77 -12.08 2.58
CA LEU A 53 -19.61 -12.03 4.02
C LEU A 53 -18.23 -12.53 4.47
N PHE A 54 -17.67 -13.55 3.80
CA PHE A 54 -16.27 -13.95 3.97
C PHE A 54 -15.30 -12.83 3.60
N GLY A 55 -15.54 -12.13 2.48
CA GLY A 55 -14.73 -11.00 2.05
C GLY A 55 -14.76 -9.83 3.04
N TRP A 56 -15.92 -9.48 3.58
CA TRP A 56 -16.02 -8.43 4.61
C TRP A 56 -15.35 -8.83 5.92
N ARG A 57 -15.50 -10.09 6.35
CA ARG A 57 -14.84 -10.61 7.55
C ARG A 57 -13.32 -10.54 7.45
N ARG A 58 -12.79 -10.94 6.30
CA ARG A 58 -11.34 -10.85 6.02
C ARG A 58 -10.86 -9.40 6.06
N ARG A 59 -11.57 -8.48 5.39
CA ARG A 59 -11.24 -7.04 5.40
C ARG A 59 -11.27 -6.42 6.79
N MET A 60 -12.26 -6.77 7.63
CA MET A 60 -12.27 -6.34 9.03
C MET A 60 -11.06 -6.84 9.82
N ALA A 61 -10.62 -8.09 9.60
CA ALA A 61 -9.45 -8.64 10.28
C ALA A 61 -8.13 -7.99 9.82
N GLU A 62 -8.00 -7.62 8.54
CA GLU A 62 -6.78 -7.07 7.95
C GLU A 62 -6.65 -5.53 8.09
N GLY A 63 -7.78 -4.81 8.16
CA GLY A 63 -7.79 -3.33 8.12
C GLY A 63 -8.91 -2.65 8.90
N GLY A 64 -9.67 -3.38 9.72
CA GLY A 64 -10.70 -2.80 10.61
C GLY A 64 -11.92 -2.22 9.89
N LEU A 65 -12.65 -1.34 10.59
CA LEU A 65 -13.93 -0.76 10.11
C LEU A 65 -13.80 0.02 8.78
N GLU A 66 -12.67 0.69 8.59
CA GLU A 66 -12.38 1.47 7.38
C GLU A 66 -12.23 0.58 6.14
N ALA A 67 -11.72 -0.65 6.29
CA ALA A 67 -11.61 -1.63 5.21
C ALA A 67 -12.95 -2.12 4.67
N VAL A 68 -13.99 -2.07 5.49
CA VAL A 68 -15.35 -2.48 5.10
C VAL A 68 -16.16 -1.30 4.55
N ARG A 69 -15.84 -0.08 5.00
CA ARG A 69 -16.42 1.18 4.50
C ARG A 69 -16.06 1.46 3.05
N ALA A 70 -14.79 1.31 2.69
CA ALA A 70 -14.27 1.82 1.43
C ALA A 70 -14.70 1.02 0.19
N ASP A 71 -15.17 -0.23 0.33
CA ASP A 71 -15.35 -1.22 -0.76
C ASP A 71 -14.11 -1.52 -1.63
N ASP A 72 -13.12 -0.62 -1.68
CA ASP A 72 -11.78 -0.77 -2.20
C ASP A 72 -10.85 -1.41 -1.16
N ASP A 73 -9.92 -2.21 -1.68
CA ASP A 73 -8.89 -2.91 -0.92
C ASP A 73 -8.08 -1.92 -0.07
N VAL A 74 -8.46 -1.81 1.20
CA VAL A 74 -7.67 -1.06 2.17
C VAL A 74 -6.31 -1.71 2.27
N VAL A 75 -5.29 -0.95 1.89
CA VAL A 75 -3.89 -1.31 2.08
C VAL A 75 -3.71 -1.64 3.56
N ALA A 76 -3.41 -2.90 3.87
CA ALA A 76 -3.27 -3.37 5.25
C ALA A 76 -2.37 -2.41 6.05
N ALA A 77 -2.74 -2.11 7.30
CA ALA A 77 -1.99 -1.17 8.14
C ALA A 77 -0.50 -1.58 8.31
N SER A 78 -0.18 -2.86 8.14
CA SER A 78 1.20 -3.36 8.04
C SER A 78 1.96 -2.79 6.83
N ARG A 79 1.32 -2.74 5.66
CA ARG A 79 1.91 -2.22 4.43
C ARG A 79 2.09 -0.71 4.49
N VAL A 80 1.16 0.01 5.12
CA VAL A 80 1.32 1.45 5.39
C VAL A 80 2.56 1.69 6.26
N ARG A 81 2.69 0.97 7.39
CA ARG A 81 3.85 1.08 8.28
C ARG A 81 5.16 0.69 7.60
N GLU A 82 5.14 -0.32 6.73
CA GLU A 82 6.31 -0.71 5.94
C GLU A 82 6.73 0.39 4.97
N LEU A 83 5.77 1.03 4.29
CA LEU A 83 6.03 2.14 3.38
C LEU A 83 6.56 3.36 4.13
N GLU A 84 5.98 3.70 5.28
CA GLU A 84 6.48 4.78 6.14
C GLU A 84 7.91 4.51 6.62
N ALA A 85 8.26 3.26 6.95
CA ALA A 85 9.62 2.88 7.29
C ALA A 85 10.58 3.10 6.11
N LYS A 86 10.19 2.68 4.90
CA LYS A 86 10.97 2.92 3.68
C LYS A 86 11.17 4.41 3.40
N VAL A 87 10.14 5.23 3.60
CA VAL A 87 10.25 6.69 3.44
C VAL A 87 11.32 7.25 4.38
N ARG A 88 11.26 6.91 5.68
CA ARG A 88 12.26 7.36 6.66
C ARG A 88 13.69 6.93 6.30
N ASP A 89 13.86 5.72 5.79
CA ASP A 89 15.18 5.22 5.42
C ASP A 89 15.73 5.89 4.17
N LEU A 90 14.87 6.17 3.19
CA LEU A 90 15.20 6.93 2.00
C LEU A 90 15.57 8.39 2.33
N GLU A 91 14.82 9.04 3.22
CA GLU A 91 15.13 10.40 3.69
C GLU A 91 16.51 10.45 4.35
N ARG A 92 16.86 9.46 5.18
CA ARG A 92 18.20 9.37 5.79
C ARG A 92 19.30 9.15 4.76
N LEU A 93 19.07 8.26 3.78
CA LEU A 93 20.01 8.00 2.69
C LEU A 93 20.25 9.26 1.86
N LEU A 94 19.16 9.97 1.53
CA LEU A 94 19.23 11.23 0.80
C LEU A 94 20.03 12.26 1.58
N GLY A 95 19.77 12.45 2.86
CA GLY A 95 20.52 13.38 3.71
C GLY A 95 22.03 13.08 3.72
N ARG A 96 22.42 11.81 3.85
CA ARG A 96 23.83 11.40 3.76
C ARG A 96 24.46 11.74 2.42
N LYS A 97 23.76 11.45 1.32
CA LYS A 97 24.26 11.69 -0.04
C LYS A 97 24.34 13.18 -0.37
N THR A 98 23.40 13.98 0.11
CA THR A 98 23.45 15.45 -0.01
C THR A 98 24.68 16.00 0.69
N MET A 99 24.94 15.60 1.93
CA MET A 99 26.13 16.04 2.67
C MET A 99 27.44 15.62 1.99
N GLU A 100 27.53 14.38 1.51
CA GLU A 100 28.69 13.90 0.74
C GLU A 100 28.92 14.75 -0.52
N ALA A 101 27.85 15.07 -1.24
CA ALA A 101 27.94 15.90 -2.45
C ALA A 101 28.37 17.35 -2.14
N GLU A 102 27.91 17.93 -1.02
CA GLU A 102 28.34 19.25 -0.56
C GLU A 102 29.82 19.28 -0.21
N ILE A 103 30.30 18.31 0.58
CA ILE A 103 31.73 18.18 0.95
C ILE A 103 32.60 18.02 -0.30
N LEU A 104 32.20 17.16 -1.24
CA LEU A 104 32.94 16.95 -2.47
C LEU A 104 32.99 18.21 -3.34
N ARG A 105 31.88 18.96 -3.42
CA ARG A 105 31.86 20.25 -4.13
C ARG A 105 32.80 21.26 -3.48
N GLU A 106 32.76 21.40 -2.16
CA GLU A 106 33.64 22.30 -1.41
C GLU A 106 35.12 21.93 -1.62
N ALA A 107 35.46 20.64 -1.56
CA ALA A 107 36.81 20.15 -1.84
C ALA A 107 37.25 20.48 -3.28
N LEU A 108 36.38 20.28 -4.28
CA LEU A 108 36.68 20.64 -5.67
C LEU A 108 36.90 22.15 -5.83
N ASP A 109 36.07 22.99 -5.22
CA ASP A 109 36.22 24.45 -5.27
C ASP A 109 37.54 24.90 -4.60
N ALA A 110 37.92 24.28 -3.49
CA ALA A 110 39.20 24.52 -2.83
C ALA A 110 40.42 24.18 -3.72
N THR A 111 40.32 23.18 -4.60
CA THR A 111 41.37 22.87 -5.58
C THR A 111 41.38 23.80 -6.80
N ARG A 112 40.21 24.36 -7.17
CA ARG A 112 40.05 25.22 -8.35
C ARG A 112 40.74 26.59 -8.20
N GLY A 113 40.78 27.12 -6.98
CA GLY A 113 41.58 28.32 -6.62
C GLY A 113 43.09 28.07 -6.56
N LYS A 114 43.52 26.79 -6.64
CA LYS A 114 44.90 26.33 -6.50
C LYS A 114 45.43 25.70 -7.78
N LYS A 115 44.95 26.10 -8.96
CA LYS A 115 45.69 25.82 -10.21
C LYS A 115 47.10 26.44 -10.06
N PRO A 116 48.17 25.64 -9.87
CA PRO A 116 49.49 26.15 -10.17
C PRO A 116 49.45 26.35 -11.68
N GLY A 117 49.60 27.58 -12.14
CA GLY A 117 49.88 27.80 -13.55
C GLY A 117 51.17 27.09 -13.87
N LEU A 118 51.10 25.80 -14.23
CA LEU A 118 52.17 25.05 -14.86
C LEU A 118 52.35 25.71 -16.23
N ARG A 119 53.06 26.85 -16.22
CA ARG A 119 53.66 27.43 -17.40
C ARG A 119 54.71 26.42 -17.83
N LEU A 120 54.37 25.63 -18.83
CA LEU A 120 55.36 24.93 -19.63
C LEU A 120 56.31 26.02 -20.17
N PRO A 121 57.62 25.94 -19.91
CA PRO A 121 58.57 26.86 -20.54
C PRO A 121 58.45 26.68 -22.06
N SER A 122 58.24 27.79 -22.76
CA SER A 122 58.23 27.81 -24.22
C SER A 122 59.55 27.25 -24.75
N PRO A 123 59.52 26.36 -25.76
CA PRO A 123 60.74 25.83 -26.36
C PRO A 123 61.58 26.99 -26.94
N PRO A 124 62.92 26.91 -26.87
CA PRO A 124 63.79 27.97 -27.37
C PRO A 124 63.55 28.17 -28.87
N PRO A 125 63.60 29.43 -29.37
CA PRO A 125 63.39 29.70 -30.78
C PRO A 125 64.40 28.91 -31.60
N ALA A 126 63.89 28.15 -32.57
CA ALA A 126 64.71 27.43 -33.53
C ALA A 126 65.57 28.46 -34.27
N GLY A 127 66.88 28.45 -33.99
CA GLY A 127 67.86 29.23 -34.73
C GLY A 127 67.77 28.89 -36.21
N SER A 128 67.42 29.89 -37.02
CA SER A 128 67.62 29.82 -38.46
C SER A 128 69.11 29.98 -38.76
N ARG A 129 69.54 29.25 -39.79
CA ARG A 129 70.91 29.07 -40.32
C ARG A 129 71.74 30.34 -40.41
#